data_AF-P0DRD7-F1
#
_entry.id   AF-P0DRD7-F1
#
_cell.length_a   1.000
_cell.length_b   1.000
_cell.length_c   1.000
_cell.angle_alpha   90.00
_cell.angle_beta   90.00
_cell.angle_gamma   90.00
#
_symmetry.space_group_name_H-M   'P 1'
#
loop_
_entity.id
_entity.type
_entity.pdbx_description
1 polymer ?
#
loop_
_entity_poly.entity_id
_entity_poly.type
_entity_poly.pdbx_seq_one_letter_code
_entity_poly.pdbx_strand_id
1 'polypeptide(L)' 'CGGVDAPCDKDRPDCCSYAECLKPAGYGWWHGTYYCYRKKE' A
#
# COMPACT_ATOMS: atom_id res chain seq x y z
N CYS A 1 -5.54 10.07 -5.52
CA CYS A 1 -4.55 8.99 -5.43
C CYS A 1 -3.92 9.04 -4.04
N GLY A 2 -3.81 7.89 -3.38
CA GLY A 2 -3.17 7.71 -2.08
C GLY A 2 -1.66 7.98 -2.18
N GLY A 3 -1.18 8.84 -1.29
CA GLY A 3 0.25 9.07 -1.07
C GLY A 3 0.93 7.88 -0.40
N VAL A 4 2.25 7.93 -0.22
CA VAL A 4 2.97 6.89 0.55
C VAL A 4 2.38 6.81 1.96
N ASP A 5 2.23 5.60 2.49
CA ASP A 5 1.54 5.27 3.76
C ASP A 5 0.03 5.54 3.79
N ALA A 6 -0.60 5.90 2.65
CA ALA A 6 -2.06 5.91 2.57
C ALA A 6 -2.60 4.47 2.51
N PRO A 7 -3.71 4.16 3.21
CA PRO A 7 -4.37 2.87 3.07
C PRO A 7 -4.90 2.72 1.64
N CYS A 8 -4.77 1.51 1.10
CA CYS A 8 -5.23 1.16 -0.22
C CYS A 8 -5.91 -0.21 -0.23
N ASP A 9 -6.66 -0.47 -1.29
CA ASP A 9 -7.26 -1.77 -1.53
C ASP A 9 -6.49 -2.51 -2.61
N LYS A 10 -6.24 -3.81 -2.41
CA LYS A 10 -5.55 -4.63 -3.42
C LYS A 10 -6.32 -4.69 -4.74
N ASP A 11 -7.65 -4.73 -4.68
CA ASP A 11 -8.53 -4.78 -5.85
C ASP A 11 -8.71 -3.41 -6.52
N ARG A 12 -8.56 -2.33 -5.74
CA ARG A 12 -8.58 -0.95 -6.22
C ARG A 12 -7.40 -0.18 -5.64
N PRO A 13 -6.20 -0.33 -6.25
CA PRO A 13 -5.03 0.40 -5.78
C PRO A 13 -5.24 1.88 -6.09
N ASP A 14 -5.72 2.64 -5.11
CA ASP A 14 -5.89 4.09 -5.24
C ASP A 14 -4.54 4.83 -5.18
N CYS A 15 -3.42 4.12 -5.08
CA CYS A 15 -2.08 4.70 -4.95
C CYS A 15 -1.69 5.57 -6.15
N CYS A 16 -0.94 6.65 -5.90
CA CYS A 16 -0.36 7.45 -6.98
C CYS A 16 0.60 6.62 -7.85
N SER A 17 0.87 7.04 -9.09
CA SER A 17 1.63 6.27 -10.07
C SER A 17 3.04 5.83 -9.61
N TYR A 18 3.67 6.65 -8.75
CA TYR A 18 4.99 6.40 -8.13
C TYR A 18 4.93 5.46 -6.91
N ALA A 19 3.74 5.03 -6.50
CA ALA A 19 3.51 4.14 -5.38
C ALA A 19 2.78 2.86 -5.84
N GLU A 20 2.96 1.78 -5.08
CA GLU A 20 2.34 0.49 -5.28
C GLU A 20 1.59 0.09 -4.01
N CYS A 21 0.39 -0.45 -4.17
CA CYS A 21 -0.40 -0.96 -3.06
C CYS A 21 0.19 -2.30 -2.59
N LEU A 22 0.97 -2.26 -1.52
CA LEU A 22 1.63 -3.44 -0.95
C LEU A 22 1.10 -3.70 0.45
N LYS A 23 1.07 -4.98 0.80
CA LYS A 23 0.76 -5.41 2.17
C LYS A 23 2.04 -5.34 3.00
N PRO A 24 2.04 -4.70 4.17
CA PRO A 24 3.20 -4.71 5.06
C PRO A 24 3.60 -6.17 5.38
N ALA A 25 4.84 -6.53 5.06
CA ALA A 25 5.38 -7.85 5.34
C ALA A 25 6.00 -7.86 6.75
N GLY A 26 5.26 -8.32 7.75
CA GLY A 26 5.79 -8.55 9.11
C GLY A 26 4.73 -9.10 10.06
N TYR A 27 5.02 -10.23 10.74
CA TYR A 27 4.08 -10.95 11.62
C TYR A 27 3.43 -10.05 12.69
N GLY A 28 2.20 -9.58 12.44
CA GLY A 28 1.41 -8.83 13.40
C GLY A 28 -0.02 -8.59 12.90
N TRP A 29 -1.00 -8.80 13.78
CA TRP A 29 -2.46 -8.62 13.72
C TRP A 29 -3.02 -7.46 12.85
N TRP A 30 -2.19 -6.49 12.47
CA TRP A 30 -2.51 -5.37 11.58
C TRP A 30 -2.46 -5.72 10.08
N HIS A 31 -2.28 -7.00 9.73
CA HIS A 31 -2.14 -7.56 8.38
C HIS A 31 -3.33 -7.41 7.41
N GLY A 32 -4.43 -6.78 7.82
CA GLY A 32 -5.61 -6.65 6.96
C GLY A 32 -5.46 -5.57 5.89
N THR A 33 -4.71 -4.52 6.19
CA THR A 33 -4.77 -3.28 5.42
C THR A 33 -3.55 -3.16 4.51
N TYR A 34 -3.78 -3.02 3.21
CA TYR A 34 -2.72 -2.69 2.27
C TYR A 34 -2.44 -1.19 2.37
N TYR A 35 -1.20 -0.82 2.11
CA TYR A 35 -0.78 0.57 2.10
C TYR A 35 -0.03 0.88 0.81
N CYS A 36 -0.07 2.14 0.41
CA CYS A 36 0.71 2.62 -0.72
C CYS A 36 2.17 2.76 -0.29
N TYR A 37 3.05 1.95 -0.87
CA TYR A 37 4.49 2.05 -0.67
C TYR A 37 5.13 2.66 -1.91
N ARG A 38 6.19 3.44 -1.71
CA ARG A 38 6.93 4.01 -2.83
C ARG A 38 7.52 2.89 -3.68
N LYS A 39 7.26 2.90 -4.99
CA LYS A 39 7.93 2.00 -5.93
C LYS A 39 9.42 2.31 -5.89
N LYS A 40 10.26 1.28 -5.67
CA LYS A 40 11.69 1.41 -5.89
C LYS A 40 11.89 1.35 -7.41
N GLU A 41 12.32 2.47 -7.98
CA GLU A 41 12.84 2.53 -9.37
C GLU A 41 14.00 1.56 -9.57
#